data_AF-B3N8Z9-F1
#
_entry.id   AF-B3N8Z9-F1
#
_cell.length_a   1.000
_cell.length_b   1.000
_cell.length_c   1.000
_cell.angle_alpha   90.00
_cell.angle_beta   90.00
_cell.angle_gamma   90.00
#
_symmetry.space_group_name_H-M   'P 1'
#
loop_
_entity.id
_entity.type
_entity.pdbx_description
1 polymer ?
#
loop_
_entity_poly.entity_id
_entity_poly.type
_entity_poly.pdbx_seq_one_letter_code
_entity_poly.pdbx_strand_id
1 'polypeptide(L)'
;MLRYAVIACAALVAFAGALEFSDCGSKTGKFTRVAIEGCDTTKAECILKRNTTVSFSIDFALAEEATAVKTVVHGKVLGIEMPFPLANPDACVASGLKCPLEKGESYRYTATLPVLRSYPKVSVLVKWELQDQDRADIICVEIPAKIQ
;
A
#
# COMPACT_ATOMS: atom_id res chain seq x y z
N MET A 1 -21.41 56.17 -21.39
CA MET A 1 -21.34 54.72 -21.69
C MET A 1 -20.02 54.19 -21.15
N LEU A 2 -19.98 53.80 -19.87
CA LEU A 2 -18.75 53.31 -19.22
C LEU A 2 -18.80 51.77 -19.24
N ARG A 3 -18.03 51.16 -20.15
CA ARG A 3 -17.98 49.70 -20.33
C ARG A 3 -16.97 49.11 -19.34
N TYR A 4 -17.46 48.53 -18.25
CA TYR A 4 -16.65 47.73 -17.33
C TYR A 4 -16.22 46.44 -18.03
N ALA A 5 -14.91 46.29 -18.26
CA ALA A 5 -14.33 45.03 -18.71
C ALA A 5 -14.14 44.12 -17.48
N VAL A 6 -15.06 43.18 -17.28
CA VAL A 6 -14.90 42.11 -16.29
C VAL A 6 -14.00 41.05 -16.92
N ILE A 7 -12.73 41.03 -16.51
CA ILE A 7 -11.80 39.97 -16.90
C ILE A 7 -12.10 38.75 -16.01
N ALA A 8 -12.89 37.81 -16.54
CA ALA A 8 -13.12 36.52 -15.90
C ALA A 8 -11.87 35.64 -16.05
N CYS A 9 -11.08 35.55 -14.98
CA CYS A 9 -9.91 34.68 -14.91
C CYS A 9 -10.40 33.25 -14.59
N ALA A 10 -10.59 32.42 -15.62
CA ALA A 10 -10.89 31.00 -15.45
C ALA A 10 -9.62 30.28 -14.95
N ALA A 11 -9.51 30.07 -13.65
CA ALA A 11 -8.44 29.27 -13.07
C ALA A 11 -8.65 27.79 -13.48
N LEU A 12 -7.80 27.30 -14.39
CA LEU A 12 -7.61 25.87 -14.63
C LEU A 12 -7.00 25.26 -13.37
N VAL A 13 -7.83 24.71 -12.49
CA VAL A 13 -7.36 23.91 -11.35
C VAL A 13 -6.86 22.59 -11.93
N ALA A 14 -5.54 22.47 -12.09
CA ALA A 14 -4.91 21.19 -12.40
C ALA A 14 -5.10 20.26 -11.18
N PHE A 15 -5.98 19.27 -11.31
CA PHE A 15 -6.19 18.24 -10.29
C PHE A 15 -4.95 17.33 -10.30
N ALA A 16 -3.99 17.60 -9.42
CA ALA A 16 -2.92 16.65 -9.15
C ALA A 16 -3.53 15.47 -8.38
N GLY A 17 -3.53 14.28 -8.97
CA GLY A 17 -4.02 13.07 -8.29
C GLY A 17 -3.18 12.79 -7.05
N ALA A 18 -3.84 12.71 -5.90
CA ALA A 18 -3.21 12.26 -4.65
C ALA A 18 -2.95 10.75 -4.70
N LEU A 19 -2.09 10.26 -3.81
CA LEU A 19 -1.83 8.84 -3.69
C LEU A 19 -3.07 8.14 -3.14
N GLU A 20 -3.66 7.24 -3.92
CA GLU A 20 -4.80 6.44 -3.51
C GLU A 20 -4.38 4.99 -3.28
N PHE A 21 -4.85 4.42 -2.17
CA PHE A 21 -4.70 3.01 -1.85
C PHE A 21 -6.04 2.33 -2.06
N SER A 22 -6.09 1.27 -2.89
CA SER A 22 -7.32 0.54 -3.18
C SER A 22 -7.39 -0.79 -2.45
N ASP A 23 -8.60 -1.18 -2.03
CA ASP A 23 -8.87 -2.54 -1.56
C ASP A 23 -9.00 -3.47 -2.77
N CYS A 24 -8.21 -4.54 -2.77
CA CYS A 24 -8.19 -5.53 -3.84
C CYS A 24 -8.89 -6.85 -3.50
N GLY A 25 -9.58 -6.93 -2.35
CA GLY A 25 -10.37 -8.11 -1.99
C GLY A 25 -10.25 -8.55 -0.53
N SER A 26 -10.16 -7.62 0.42
CA SER A 26 -10.18 -7.92 1.85
C SER A 26 -11.48 -8.66 2.25
N LYS A 27 -11.36 -9.75 3.01
CA LYS A 27 -12.48 -10.65 3.39
C LYS A 27 -12.73 -10.67 4.89
N THR A 28 -11.68 -10.92 5.66
CA THR A 28 -11.77 -11.15 7.12
C THR A 28 -11.30 -9.95 7.94
N GLY A 29 -11.10 -8.80 7.29
CA GLY A 29 -10.73 -7.53 7.92
C GLY A 29 -10.83 -6.36 6.95
N LYS A 30 -10.35 -5.20 7.38
CA LYS A 30 -10.31 -3.98 6.59
C LYS A 30 -9.14 -3.09 7.02
N PHE A 31 -8.33 -2.64 6.07
CA PHE A 31 -7.32 -1.62 6.37
C PHE A 31 -7.97 -0.24 6.56
N THR A 32 -7.46 0.52 7.51
CA THR A 32 -7.93 1.88 7.85
C THR A 32 -6.89 2.93 7.51
N ARG A 33 -5.60 2.56 7.48
CA ARG A 33 -4.51 3.46 7.14
C ARG A 33 -3.34 2.72 6.53
N VAL A 34 -2.77 3.32 5.50
CA VAL A 34 -1.49 2.91 4.92
C VAL A 34 -0.53 4.09 5.03
N ALA A 35 0.68 3.84 5.52
CA ALA A 35 1.72 4.86 5.62
C ALA A 35 3.05 4.29 5.14
N ILE A 36 3.68 4.97 4.18
CA ILE A 36 4.95 4.59 3.56
C ILE A 36 5.96 5.69 3.85
N GLU A 37 7.07 5.34 4.47
CA GLU A 37 8.10 6.30 4.85
C GLU A 37 8.72 6.96 3.60
N GLY A 38 8.82 8.30 3.63
CA GLY A 38 9.40 9.07 2.52
C GLY A 38 8.52 9.18 1.28
N CYS A 39 7.28 8.70 1.34
CA CYS A 39 6.33 8.77 0.24
C CYS A 39 5.53 10.08 0.29
N ASP A 40 5.50 10.82 -0.82
CA ASP A 40 4.70 12.03 -0.96
C ASP A 40 3.27 11.67 -1.39
N THR A 41 2.34 11.66 -0.45
CA THR A 41 0.94 11.28 -0.68
C THR A 41 0.15 12.30 -1.50
N THR A 42 0.73 13.45 -1.83
CA THR A 42 0.11 14.43 -2.75
C THR A 42 0.30 14.06 -4.22
N LYS A 43 1.08 13.01 -4.51
CA LYS A 43 1.36 12.51 -5.87
C LYS A 43 0.66 11.18 -6.14
N ALA A 44 0.37 10.91 -7.40
CA ALA A 44 -0.37 9.72 -7.82
C ALA A 44 0.40 8.39 -7.62
N GLU A 45 1.72 8.43 -7.44
CA GLU A 45 2.55 7.24 -7.26
C GLU A 45 3.59 7.45 -6.16
N CYS A 46 3.83 6.39 -5.39
CA CYS A 46 4.89 6.36 -4.40
C CYS A 46 6.27 6.14 -5.05
N ILE A 47 7.20 7.06 -4.84
CA ILE A 47 8.53 6.97 -5.44
C ILE A 47 9.46 6.08 -4.60
N LEU A 48 9.77 4.90 -5.11
CA LEU A 48 10.68 3.93 -4.51
C LEU A 48 12.09 4.08 -5.12
N LYS A 49 12.99 4.73 -4.39
CA LYS A 49 14.37 4.92 -4.85
C LYS A 49 15.14 3.61 -4.75
N ARG A 50 15.89 3.26 -5.79
CA ARG A 50 16.77 2.09 -5.78
C ARG A 50 17.95 2.32 -4.86
N ASN A 51 18.48 1.21 -4.33
CA ASN A 51 19.55 1.19 -3.35
C ASN A 51 19.19 1.91 -2.03
N THR A 52 17.91 1.85 -1.64
CA THR A 52 17.42 2.32 -0.35
C THR A 52 16.60 1.24 0.33
N THR A 53 16.29 1.46 1.61
CA THR A 53 15.35 0.64 2.37
C THR A 53 14.09 1.46 2.60
N VAL A 54 12.92 0.86 2.42
CA VAL A 54 11.62 1.51 2.65
C VAL A 54 10.89 0.75 3.74
N SER A 55 10.39 1.50 4.72
CA SER A 55 9.49 0.99 5.75
C SER A 55 8.08 1.47 5.46
N PHE A 56 7.09 0.62 5.72
CA PHE A 56 5.70 1.01 5.67
C PHE A 56 4.89 0.27 6.72
N SER A 57 3.67 0.76 6.95
CA SER A 57 2.74 0.22 7.93
C SER A 57 1.32 0.21 7.41
N ILE A 58 0.55 -0.79 7.83
CA ILE A 58 -0.88 -0.92 7.56
C ILE A 58 -1.59 -1.05 8.91
N ASP A 59 -2.45 -0.10 9.23
CA ASP A 59 -3.40 -0.22 10.33
C ASP A 59 -4.66 -0.89 9.78
N PHE A 60 -5.19 -1.90 10.48
CA PHE A 60 -6.38 -2.63 10.06
C PHE A 60 -7.25 -3.07 11.24
N ALA A 61 -8.54 -3.21 10.99
CA ALA A 61 -9.50 -3.81 11.90
C ALA A 61 -9.80 -5.25 11.47
N LEU A 62 -9.80 -6.18 12.43
CA LEU A 62 -9.98 -7.60 12.19
C LEU A 62 -11.43 -8.03 12.46
N ALA A 63 -12.07 -8.73 11.53
CA ALA A 63 -13.47 -9.16 11.64
C ALA A 63 -13.64 -10.62 12.09
N GLU A 64 -12.60 -11.44 11.92
CA GLU A 64 -12.54 -12.85 12.31
C GLU A 64 -11.21 -13.18 12.99
N GLU A 65 -11.17 -14.16 13.89
CA GLU A 65 -9.91 -14.52 14.55
C GLU A 65 -8.85 -15.00 13.54
N ALA A 66 -7.58 -14.69 13.80
CA ALA A 66 -6.48 -15.15 12.95
C ALA A 66 -5.40 -15.81 13.83
N THR A 67 -5.28 -17.13 13.73
CA THR A 67 -4.29 -17.90 14.51
C THR A 67 -2.88 -17.78 13.93
N ALA A 68 -2.79 -17.53 12.63
CA ALA A 68 -1.57 -17.25 11.90
C ALA A 68 -1.84 -16.17 10.85
N VAL A 69 -0.82 -15.38 10.53
CA VAL A 69 -0.91 -14.36 9.48
C VAL A 69 0.31 -14.46 8.58
N LYS A 70 0.07 -14.57 7.27
CA LYS A 70 1.09 -14.63 6.24
C LYS A 70 1.02 -13.40 5.34
N THR A 71 2.17 -12.79 5.10
CA THR A 71 2.31 -11.71 4.13
C THR A 71 2.54 -12.28 2.73
N VAL A 72 1.76 -11.83 1.75
CA VAL A 72 1.93 -12.14 0.33
C VAL A 72 2.00 -10.84 -0.46
N VAL A 73 2.95 -10.76 -1.40
CA VAL A 73 3.22 -9.53 -2.16
C VAL A 73 3.35 -9.86 -3.64
N HIS A 74 2.72 -9.03 -4.47
CA HIS A 74 2.84 -9.10 -5.92
C HIS A 74 3.17 -7.72 -6.49
N GLY A 75 3.97 -7.69 -7.55
CA GLY A 75 4.17 -6.51 -8.38
C GLY A 75 3.42 -6.66 -9.69
N LYS A 76 2.49 -5.74 -9.98
CA LYS A 76 1.79 -5.69 -11.27
C LYS A 76 2.47 -4.68 -12.19
N VAL A 77 3.06 -5.16 -13.27
CA VAL A 77 3.75 -4.33 -14.27
C VAL A 77 3.10 -4.58 -15.62
N LEU A 78 2.61 -3.53 -16.28
CA LEU A 78 1.91 -3.62 -17.57
C LEU A 78 0.77 -4.65 -17.57
N GLY A 79 0.04 -4.76 -16.46
CA GLY A 79 -1.07 -5.71 -16.28
C GLY A 79 -0.66 -7.15 -15.93
N ILE A 80 0.64 -7.46 -15.91
CA ILE A 80 1.14 -8.79 -15.51
C ILE A 80 1.46 -8.77 -14.01
N GLU A 81 0.77 -9.60 -13.25
CA GLU A 81 1.01 -9.81 -11.82
C GLU A 81 2.13 -10.83 -11.59
N MET A 82 3.20 -10.44 -10.91
CA MET A 82 4.33 -11.30 -10.58
C MET A 82 4.52 -11.39 -9.07
N PRO A 83 4.81 -12.58 -8.51
CA PRO A 83 5.07 -12.72 -7.09
C PRO A 83 6.38 -12.03 -6.69
N PHE A 84 6.37 -11.39 -5.52
CA PHE A 84 7.55 -10.81 -4.88
C PHE A 84 7.88 -11.62 -3.62
N PRO A 85 8.93 -12.47 -3.65
CA PRO A 85 9.28 -13.32 -2.52
C PRO A 85 9.82 -12.48 -1.36
N LEU A 86 9.24 -12.67 -0.18
CA LEU A 86 9.70 -12.05 1.06
C LEU A 86 10.68 -12.97 1.79
N ALA A 87 11.70 -12.39 2.41
CA ALA A 87 12.63 -13.12 3.28
C ALA A 87 11.91 -13.68 4.53
N ASN A 88 10.97 -12.93 5.08
CA ASN A 88 10.05 -13.38 6.12
C ASN A 88 8.61 -13.13 5.68
N PRO A 89 7.87 -14.17 5.24
CA PRO A 89 6.44 -14.06 4.97
C PRO A 89 5.58 -14.26 6.23
N ASP A 90 6.13 -14.73 7.36
CA ASP A 90 5.35 -14.88 8.59
C ASP A 90 5.15 -13.51 9.25
N ALA A 91 3.94 -12.99 9.15
CA ALA A 91 3.59 -11.69 9.72
C ALA A 91 3.50 -11.76 11.25
N CYS A 92 3.38 -12.93 11.88
CA CYS A 92 3.41 -13.02 13.34
C CYS A 92 4.82 -12.82 13.92
N VAL A 93 5.84 -12.68 13.07
CA VAL A 93 7.25 -12.51 13.46
C VAL A 93 7.79 -11.18 12.94
N ALA A 94 8.26 -10.33 13.85
CA ALA A 94 8.97 -9.07 13.55
C ALA A 94 8.21 -8.07 12.64
N SER A 95 6.86 -8.06 12.68
CA SER A 95 6.01 -7.12 11.93
C SER A 95 5.14 -6.21 12.82
N GLY A 96 5.31 -6.27 14.14
CA GLY A 96 4.41 -5.65 15.11
C GLY A 96 3.17 -6.48 15.45
N LEU A 97 2.85 -7.52 14.68
CA LEU A 97 1.79 -8.47 15.03
C LEU A 97 2.32 -9.56 15.97
N LYS A 98 1.48 -9.99 16.90
CA LYS A 98 1.70 -11.14 17.78
C LYS A 98 0.46 -12.01 17.76
N CYS A 99 0.57 -13.16 17.11
CA CYS A 99 -0.55 -14.08 16.94
C CYS A 99 -0.75 -14.96 18.20
N PRO A 100 -1.98 -15.46 18.46
CA PRO A 100 -3.20 -15.25 17.66
C PRO A 100 -3.73 -13.80 17.75
N LEU A 101 -4.37 -13.35 16.68
CA LEU A 101 -5.10 -12.07 16.64
C LEU A 101 -6.58 -12.31 16.97
N GLU A 102 -7.12 -11.44 17.81
CA GLU A 102 -8.48 -11.51 18.33
C GLU A 102 -9.47 -10.77 17.43
N LYS A 103 -10.64 -11.37 17.24
CA LYS A 103 -11.73 -10.78 16.47
C LYS A 103 -12.20 -9.45 17.08
N GLY A 104 -12.44 -8.46 16.23
CA GLY A 104 -13.00 -7.15 16.62
C GLY A 104 -11.93 -6.13 17.02
N GLU A 105 -10.67 -6.56 17.16
CA GLU A 105 -9.55 -5.70 17.53
C GLU A 105 -8.91 -5.02 16.31
N SER A 106 -8.13 -3.97 16.58
CA SER A 106 -7.35 -3.25 15.58
C SER A 106 -5.85 -3.48 15.78
N TYR A 107 -5.15 -3.64 14.68
CA TYR A 107 -3.74 -3.99 14.65
C TYR A 107 -2.95 -3.07 13.73
N ARG A 108 -1.65 -3.01 13.98
CA ARG A 108 -0.68 -2.29 13.15
C ARG A 108 0.38 -3.27 12.67
N TYR A 109 0.34 -3.55 11.38
CA TYR A 109 1.37 -4.31 10.67
C TYR A 109 2.47 -3.35 10.18
N THR A 110 3.72 -3.79 10.25
CA THR A 110 4.87 -3.07 9.70
C THR A 110 5.75 -4.01 8.88
N ALA A 111 6.35 -3.46 7.83
CA ALA A 111 7.37 -4.16 7.08
C ALA A 111 8.42 -3.20 6.56
N THR A 112 9.65 -3.71 6.44
CA THR A 112 10.81 -2.97 5.95
C THR A 112 11.49 -3.80 4.88
N LEU A 113 11.61 -3.24 3.67
CA LEU A 113 12.15 -3.95 2.51
C LEU A 113 13.23 -3.13 1.79
N PRO A 114 14.29 -3.78 1.29
CA PRO A 114 15.24 -3.15 0.41
C PRO A 114 14.68 -2.99 -1.02
N VAL A 115 14.81 -1.81 -1.59
CA VAL A 115 14.58 -1.54 -3.02
C VAL A 115 15.93 -1.72 -3.71
N LEU A 116 16.17 -2.90 -4.29
CA LEU A 116 17.49 -3.26 -4.81
C LEU A 116 17.87 -2.45 -6.06
N ARG A 117 19.18 -2.21 -6.22
CA ARG A 117 19.74 -1.55 -7.42
C ARG A 117 19.39 -2.30 -8.72
N SER A 118 19.27 -3.62 -8.64
CA SER A 118 18.94 -4.50 -9.76
C SER A 118 17.49 -4.37 -10.23
N TYR A 119 16.59 -3.78 -9.43
CA TYR A 119 15.20 -3.62 -9.85
C TYR A 119 15.09 -2.68 -11.05
N PRO A 120 14.25 -3.02 -12.05
CA PRO A 120 14.04 -2.18 -13.21
C PRO A 120 13.36 -0.87 -12.82
N LYS A 121 13.67 0.21 -13.53
CA LYS A 121 12.94 1.47 -13.36
C LYS A 121 11.60 1.37 -14.08
N VAL A 122 10.52 1.25 -13.32
CA VAL A 122 9.18 1.02 -13.88
C VAL A 122 8.11 1.49 -12.90
N SER A 123 6.94 1.85 -13.43
CA SER A 123 5.73 1.95 -12.60
C SER A 123 5.21 0.55 -12.29
N VAL A 124 4.84 0.33 -11.04
CA VAL A 124 4.37 -0.94 -10.51
C VAL A 124 3.18 -0.68 -9.60
N LEU A 125 2.12 -1.46 -9.76
CA LEU A 125 1.05 -1.51 -8.77
C LEU A 125 1.39 -2.64 -7.81
N VAL A 126 1.80 -2.28 -6.59
CA VAL A 126 2.16 -3.24 -5.54
C VAL A 126 0.87 -3.74 -4.92
N LYS A 127 0.64 -5.04 -4.95
CA LYS A 127 -0.44 -5.71 -4.23
C LYS A 127 0.13 -6.33 -2.96
N TRP A 128 -0.41 -5.94 -1.82
CA TRP A 128 0.02 -6.37 -0.49
C TRP A 128 -1.13 -7.05 0.24
N GLU A 129 -0.94 -8.32 0.59
CA GLU A 129 -1.95 -9.16 1.22
C GLU A 129 -1.45 -9.61 2.59
N LEU A 130 -2.31 -9.53 3.61
CA LEU A 130 -2.15 -10.29 4.86
C LEU A 130 -3.21 -11.38 4.86
N GLN A 131 -2.78 -12.63 4.81
CA GLN A 131 -3.63 -13.81 4.75
C GLN A 131 -3.70 -14.50 6.10
N ASP A 132 -4.88 -14.93 6.52
CA ASP A 132 -5.08 -15.75 7.71
C ASP A 132 -4.69 -17.23 7.48
N GLN A 133 -4.93 -18.07 8.48
CA GLN A 133 -4.66 -19.52 8.42
C GLN A 133 -5.37 -20.25 7.27
N ASP A 134 -6.49 -19.71 6.78
CA ASP A 134 -7.31 -20.30 5.72
C ASP A 134 -6.95 -19.76 4.33
N ARG A 135 -5.93 -18.89 4.27
CA ARG A 135 -5.51 -18.13 3.07
C ARG A 135 -6.58 -17.15 2.59
N ALA A 136 -7.49 -16.73 3.47
CA ALA A 136 -8.36 -15.60 3.19
C ALA A 136 -7.60 -14.30 3.49
N ASP A 137 -7.75 -13.30 2.61
CA ASP A 137 -7.10 -12.01 2.80
C ASP A 137 -7.81 -11.27 3.94
N ILE A 138 -7.14 -11.10 5.08
CA ILE A 138 -7.54 -10.19 6.15
C ILE A 138 -7.60 -8.77 5.56
N ILE A 139 -6.53 -8.39 4.86
CA ILE A 139 -6.48 -7.18 4.04
C ILE A 139 -5.81 -7.47 2.71
N CYS A 140 -6.24 -6.74 1.68
CA CYS A 140 -5.62 -6.67 0.37
C CYS A 140 -5.50 -5.19 -0.03
N VAL A 141 -4.28 -4.68 -0.18
CA VAL A 141 -4.02 -3.28 -0.54
C VAL A 141 -3.27 -3.21 -1.85
N GLU A 142 -3.74 -2.38 -2.77
CA GLU A 142 -3.02 -1.98 -3.97
C GLU A 142 -2.43 -0.58 -3.80
N ILE A 143 -1.14 -0.44 -4.11
CA ILE A 143 -0.33 0.76 -3.91
C ILE A 143 0.35 1.13 -5.23
N PRO A 144 -0.03 2.23 -5.89
CA PRO A 144 0.66 2.68 -7.09
C PRO A 144 2.03 3.24 -6.70
N ALA A 145 3.08 2.69 -7.31
CA ALA A 145 4.46 3.04 -7.01
C ALA A 145 5.31 3.12 -8.28
N LYS A 146 6.45 3.79 -8.18
CA LYS A 146 7.44 3.92 -9.26
C LYS A 146 8.84 3.68 -8.73
N ILE A 147 9.52 2.70 -9.31
CA ILE A 147 10.90 2.37 -8.98
C ILE A 147 11.83 3.27 -9.80
N GLN A 148 12.80 3.94 -9.15
CA GLN A 148 13.76 4.83 -9.83
C GLN A 148 15.20 4.72 -9.33
#